data_AF-A0A2T8KND2-F1
#
_entry.id   AF-A0A2T8KND2-F1
#
_cell.length_a   1.000
_cell.length_b   1.000
_cell.length_c   1.000
_cell.angle_alpha   90.00
_cell.angle_beta   90.00
_cell.angle_gamma   90.00
#
_symmetry.space_group_name_H-M   'P 1'
#
loop_
_entity.id
_entity.type
_entity.pdbx_description
1 polymer ?
#
loop_
_entity_poly.entity_id
_entity_poly.type
_entity_poly.pdbx_seq_one_letter_code
_entity_poly.pdbx_strand_id
1 'polypeptide(L)'
;MWSGEKGNLKPALLVLYSLALLQGVLFYYWAISASVEKTLVQQVAEAYEIDEEDEARESVSDYLRMIREGCEKDLSFARGRNLITYAVDLMASNSPDNYLSAARILDTLIRQLKPTGDRQHRRIRRMVASASSSDDITGTRFNLTVVNLPGRVVKSQHSLIKNMIGSTLSSDAVKILVQMLDSKDEDGGKISEMRLRAMRIVAHFASEIRLDKIMYGIRNICSLLEHQGSDSSQGSDSEKYQVFLVYSTGIHILSELAKDEENFKHMSNTDGITRKIVTVIVKCKELHDKEHEEWLSIARPGMQLINRLAASASSKSINVQQLSEFLGHENGTTTLQNMLDCQKCKADTAVQRSLIKTLTQIISMNTSQQNLSSENKERNKKASIETQIISAMNMSQQNNPPSENKDRNKKLRESFFKSLLLKFLDGSDRSFRKLAGESLAQLSLTSLNSCKLILNAQVGIVDALATVLLKDKKDKDKDKQYRKSAADILEHLCRHYRKDDDDFINLRVAMTRDIENVLNEVLNGDSDSRRSTNYVELHGALASLCDTVNEKLISVDSDLVSDFETKAERICKKRDLSEMSFSELVRKAKEIVEKHRKRLEDWAFSSSDDDEDCCIM
;
A
#
# COMPACT_ATOMS: atom_id res chain seq x y z
N MET A 1 76.72 -46.33 -47.98
CA MET A 1 76.06 -45.47 -46.97
C MET A 1 76.78 -44.13 -47.07
N TRP A 2 76.33 -43.08 -47.77
CA TRP A 2 75.10 -42.30 -47.63
C TRP A 2 74.79 -41.61 -48.99
N SER A 3 73.57 -41.74 -49.50
CA SER A 3 73.07 -40.96 -50.65
C SER A 3 71.56 -40.83 -50.50
N GLY A 4 71.11 -39.92 -49.62
CA GLY A 4 69.70 -39.84 -49.24
C GLY A 4 69.19 -38.49 -48.70
N GLU A 5 69.93 -37.37 -48.82
CA GLU A 5 69.57 -36.14 -48.07
C GLU A 5 69.13 -34.91 -48.90
N LYS A 6 69.17 -34.92 -50.24
CA LYS A 6 68.82 -33.72 -51.04
C LYS A 6 67.53 -33.79 -51.86
N GLY A 7 66.92 -34.98 -52.00
CA GLY A 7 65.69 -35.16 -52.78
C GLY A 7 64.44 -34.57 -52.10
N ASN A 8 64.40 -34.62 -50.76
CA ASN A 8 63.22 -34.24 -49.98
C ASN A 8 63.24 -32.80 -49.44
N LEU A 9 64.35 -32.07 -49.59
CA LEU A 9 64.52 -30.74 -49.03
C LEU A 9 63.58 -29.70 -49.67
N LYS A 10 63.49 -29.68 -51.01
CA LYS A 10 62.60 -28.75 -51.74
C LYS A 10 61.11 -29.03 -51.48
N PRO A 11 60.62 -30.29 -51.54
CA PRO A 11 59.26 -30.62 -51.13
C PRO A 11 58.98 -30.25 -49.67
N ALA A 12 59.92 -30.51 -48.76
CA ALA A 12 59.75 -30.19 -47.34
C ALA A 12 59.66 -28.68 -47.08
N LEU A 13 60.50 -27.87 -47.74
CA LEU A 13 60.41 -26.40 -47.69
C LEU A 13 59.07 -25.89 -48.23
N LEU A 14 58.58 -26.46 -49.35
CA LEU A 14 57.31 -26.06 -49.93
C LEU A 14 56.12 -26.40 -49.01
N VAL A 15 56.14 -27.57 -48.37
CA VAL A 15 55.14 -27.94 -47.35
C VAL A 15 55.23 -27.00 -46.15
N LEU A 16 56.43 -26.69 -45.66
CA LEU A 16 56.64 -25.80 -44.53
C LEU A 16 56.12 -24.37 -44.81
N TYR A 17 56.46 -23.79 -45.96
CA TYR A 17 55.97 -22.47 -46.36
C TYR A 17 54.47 -22.48 -46.64
N SER A 18 53.93 -23.54 -47.22
CA SER A 18 52.47 -23.68 -47.44
C SER A 18 51.72 -23.78 -46.11
N LEU A 19 52.26 -24.51 -45.13
CA LEU A 19 51.68 -24.62 -43.78
C LEU A 19 51.74 -23.28 -43.04
N ALA A 20 52.87 -22.56 -43.13
CA ALA A 20 53.02 -21.24 -42.53
C ALA A 20 52.06 -20.21 -43.17
N LEU A 21 51.87 -20.25 -44.49
CA LEU A 21 50.93 -19.39 -45.19
C LEU A 21 49.48 -19.73 -44.82
N LEU A 22 49.13 -21.01 -44.74
CA LEU A 22 47.81 -21.47 -44.28
C LEU A 22 47.55 -21.02 -42.83
N GLN A 23 48.53 -21.18 -41.94
CA GLN A 23 48.44 -20.71 -40.56
C GLN A 23 48.25 -19.18 -40.48
N GLY A 24 48.94 -18.42 -41.33
CA GLY A 24 48.77 -16.97 -41.44
C GLY A 24 47.37 -16.57 -41.93
N VAL A 25 46.83 -17.26 -42.94
CA VAL A 25 45.47 -17.03 -43.46
C VAL A 25 44.41 -17.39 -42.40
N LEU A 26 44.57 -18.51 -41.70
CA LEU A 26 43.66 -18.91 -40.61
C LEU A 26 43.69 -17.90 -39.46
N PHE A 27 44.87 -17.41 -39.08
CA PHE A 27 45.01 -16.36 -38.08
C PHE A 27 44.34 -15.05 -38.52
N TYR A 28 44.54 -14.65 -39.77
CA TYR A 28 43.91 -13.44 -40.32
C TYR A 28 42.39 -13.54 -40.37
N TYR A 29 41.86 -14.69 -40.78
CA TYR A 29 40.42 -14.98 -40.74
C TYR A 29 39.87 -14.93 -39.32
N TRP A 30 40.56 -15.54 -38.35
CA TRP A 30 40.18 -15.51 -36.94
C TRP A 30 40.16 -14.07 -36.38
N ALA A 31 41.17 -13.26 -36.70
CA ALA A 31 41.26 -11.87 -36.28
C ALA A 31 40.09 -11.03 -36.84
N ILE A 32 39.78 -11.17 -38.13
CA ILE A 32 38.62 -10.49 -38.76
C ILE A 32 37.32 -10.96 -38.11
N SER A 33 37.14 -12.27 -37.92
CA SER A 33 35.94 -12.82 -37.29
C SER A 33 35.74 -12.26 -35.87
N ALA A 34 36.80 -12.18 -35.07
CA ALA A 34 36.74 -11.62 -33.72
C ALA A 34 36.42 -10.11 -33.73
N SER A 35 36.96 -9.35 -34.70
CA SER A 35 36.64 -7.92 -34.87
C SER A 35 35.17 -7.70 -35.25
N VAL A 36 34.65 -8.51 -36.17
CA VAL A 36 33.24 -8.45 -36.58
C VAL A 36 32.30 -8.79 -35.42
N GLU A 37 32.64 -9.81 -34.63
CA GLU A 37 31.87 -10.19 -33.43
C GLU A 37 31.76 -9.01 -32.45
N LYS A 38 32.88 -8.37 -32.11
CA LYS A 38 32.90 -7.18 -31.24
C LYS A 38 32.07 -6.03 -31.79
N THR A 39 32.14 -5.79 -33.10
CA THR A 39 31.36 -4.71 -33.75
C THR A 39 29.86 -4.99 -33.69
N LEU A 40 29.43 -6.23 -33.88
CA LEU A 40 28.01 -6.59 -33.78
C LEU A 40 27.48 -6.47 -32.35
N VAL A 41 28.25 -6.93 -31.35
CA VAL A 41 27.89 -6.77 -29.93
C VAL A 41 27.78 -5.28 -29.58
N GLN A 42 28.72 -4.44 -30.04
CA GLN A 42 28.68 -2.99 -29.86
C GLN A 42 27.40 -2.38 -30.45
N GLN A 43 27.04 -2.74 -31.68
CA GLN A 43 25.84 -2.23 -32.35
C GLN A 43 24.55 -2.61 -31.60
N VAL A 44 24.47 -3.84 -31.09
CA VAL A 44 23.34 -4.28 -30.27
C VAL A 44 23.34 -3.54 -28.93
N ALA A 45 24.48 -3.44 -28.25
CA ALA A 45 24.60 -2.73 -26.98
C ALA A 45 24.15 -1.26 -27.12
N GLU A 46 24.59 -0.56 -28.17
CA GLU A 46 24.15 0.80 -28.47
C GLU A 46 22.65 0.88 -28.77
N ALA A 47 22.10 -0.05 -29.57
CA ALA A 47 20.68 -0.07 -29.91
C ALA A 47 19.78 -0.32 -28.70
N TYR A 48 20.26 -1.05 -27.70
CA TYR A 48 19.57 -1.32 -26.44
C TYR A 48 20.06 -0.45 -25.27
N GLU A 49 20.86 0.59 -25.55
CA GLU A 49 21.45 1.51 -24.57
C GLU A 49 22.10 0.79 -23.36
N ILE A 50 22.78 -0.33 -23.62
CA ILE A 50 23.54 -1.09 -22.62
C ILE A 50 24.80 -0.31 -22.29
N ASP A 51 25.11 -0.15 -21.01
CA ASP A 51 26.33 0.53 -20.55
C ASP A 51 27.58 -0.23 -21.02
N GLU A 52 28.71 0.46 -21.18
CA GLU A 52 29.99 -0.18 -21.54
C GLU A 52 30.46 -1.13 -20.43
N GLU A 53 30.14 -0.80 -19.18
CA GLU A 53 30.49 -1.60 -18.00
C GLU A 53 29.44 -2.66 -17.62
N ASP A 54 28.29 -2.72 -18.30
CA ASP A 54 27.22 -3.68 -17.96
C ASP A 54 27.51 -5.07 -18.55
N GLU A 55 27.63 -6.07 -17.69
CA GLU A 55 27.88 -7.48 -18.07
C GLU A 55 26.78 -8.09 -18.98
N ALA A 56 25.67 -7.40 -19.20
CA ALA A 56 24.70 -7.77 -20.24
C ALA A 56 25.33 -7.83 -21.64
N ARG A 57 26.43 -7.10 -21.90
CA ARG A 57 27.18 -7.19 -23.17
C ARG A 57 27.79 -8.57 -23.38
N GLU A 58 28.27 -9.21 -22.31
CA GLU A 58 28.81 -10.57 -22.37
C GLU A 58 27.71 -11.56 -22.74
N SER A 59 26.54 -11.47 -22.13
CA SER A 59 25.39 -12.31 -22.47
C SER A 59 24.91 -12.13 -23.92
N VAL A 60 25.05 -10.92 -24.49
CA VAL A 60 24.79 -10.66 -25.93
C VAL A 60 25.88 -11.29 -26.80
N SER A 61 27.14 -11.25 -26.38
CA SER A 61 28.25 -11.93 -27.05
C SER A 61 28.05 -13.45 -27.06
N ASP A 62 27.62 -14.02 -25.94
CA ASP A 62 27.30 -15.45 -25.83
C ASP A 62 26.19 -15.87 -26.77
N TYR A 63 25.14 -15.06 -26.88
CA TYR A 63 24.08 -15.28 -27.84
C TYR A 63 24.62 -15.29 -29.28
N LEU A 64 25.46 -14.33 -29.64
CA LEU A 64 26.05 -14.23 -30.97
C LEU A 64 26.94 -15.43 -31.28
N ARG A 65 27.76 -15.86 -30.31
CA ARG A 65 28.58 -17.08 -30.40
C ARG A 65 27.73 -18.32 -30.62
N MET A 66 26.67 -18.50 -29.84
CA MET A 66 25.73 -19.62 -30.00
C MET A 66 25.10 -19.65 -31.40
N ILE A 67 24.66 -18.49 -31.90
CA ILE A 67 24.10 -18.39 -33.25
C ILE A 67 25.15 -18.72 -34.31
N ARG A 68 26.39 -18.24 -34.16
CA ARG A 68 27.48 -18.54 -35.10
C ARG A 68 27.76 -20.04 -35.18
N GLU A 69 28.00 -20.68 -34.04
CA GLU A 69 28.30 -22.11 -33.96
C GLU A 69 27.15 -22.99 -34.48
N GLY A 70 25.90 -22.57 -34.27
CA GLY A 70 24.74 -23.26 -34.82
C GLY A 70 24.62 -23.09 -36.33
N CYS A 71 24.84 -21.88 -36.84
CA CYS A 71 24.81 -21.58 -38.28
C CYS A 71 25.96 -22.23 -39.07
N GLU A 72 27.12 -22.44 -38.43
CA GLU A 72 28.22 -23.21 -39.02
C GLU A 72 27.81 -24.66 -39.33
N LYS A 73 26.85 -25.21 -38.58
CA LYS A 73 26.32 -26.56 -38.77
C LYS A 73 25.10 -26.58 -39.68
N ASP A 74 24.15 -25.67 -39.43
CA ASP A 74 22.91 -25.52 -40.20
C ASP A 74 22.49 -24.06 -40.25
N LEU A 75 22.44 -23.48 -41.46
CA LEU A 75 22.00 -22.11 -41.69
C LEU A 75 20.56 -21.84 -41.21
N SER A 76 19.72 -22.87 -41.13
CA SER A 76 18.34 -22.75 -40.65
C SER A 76 18.25 -22.55 -39.12
N PHE A 77 19.34 -22.79 -38.39
CA PHE A 77 19.41 -22.70 -36.93
C PHE A 77 19.01 -21.33 -36.37
N ALA A 78 19.33 -20.25 -37.08
CA ALA A 78 18.97 -18.89 -36.66
C ALA A 78 17.46 -18.59 -36.79
N ARG A 79 16.71 -19.40 -37.55
CA ARG A 79 15.30 -19.13 -37.84
C ARG A 79 14.46 -19.22 -36.56
N GLY A 80 13.78 -18.12 -36.23
CA GLY A 80 12.92 -18.03 -35.04
C GLY A 80 13.67 -17.75 -33.74
N ARG A 81 15.01 -17.71 -33.73
CA ARG A 81 15.79 -17.33 -32.56
C ARG A 81 15.95 -15.82 -32.46
N ASN A 82 15.85 -15.30 -31.25
CA ASN A 82 16.14 -13.92 -30.88
C ASN A 82 16.62 -13.87 -29.42
N LEU A 83 17.01 -12.69 -28.93
CA LEU A 83 17.46 -12.50 -27.55
C LEU A 83 16.44 -13.00 -26.52
N ILE A 84 15.14 -12.90 -26.79
CA ILE A 84 14.14 -13.36 -25.83
C ILE A 84 14.04 -14.88 -25.82
N THR A 85 13.93 -15.52 -26.97
CA THR A 85 13.89 -17.00 -27.02
C THR A 85 15.15 -17.60 -26.40
N TYR A 86 16.29 -16.95 -26.62
CA TYR A 86 17.55 -17.33 -25.97
C TYR A 86 17.49 -17.18 -24.45
N ALA A 87 16.98 -16.06 -23.93
CA ALA A 87 16.82 -15.90 -22.49
C ALA A 87 15.84 -16.93 -21.88
N VAL A 88 14.77 -17.28 -22.59
CA VAL A 88 13.83 -18.32 -22.16
C VAL A 88 14.51 -19.70 -22.13
N ASP A 89 15.28 -20.04 -23.16
CA ASP A 89 16.06 -21.29 -23.21
C ASP A 89 17.09 -21.37 -22.06
N LEU A 90 17.77 -20.26 -21.77
CA LEU A 90 18.70 -20.15 -20.64
C LEU A 90 17.99 -20.36 -19.29
N MET A 91 16.78 -19.84 -19.11
CA MET A 91 15.97 -20.08 -17.91
C MET A 91 15.55 -21.54 -17.75
N ALA A 92 15.50 -22.32 -18.84
CA ALA A 92 15.17 -23.74 -18.80
C ALA A 92 16.39 -24.66 -18.53
N SER A 93 17.61 -24.11 -18.54
CA SER A 93 18.86 -24.88 -18.58
C SER A 93 19.36 -25.45 -17.24
N ASN A 94 18.62 -25.27 -16.14
CA ASN A 94 18.99 -25.73 -14.79
C ASN A 94 20.37 -25.24 -14.27
N SER A 95 20.93 -24.15 -14.82
CA SER A 95 22.22 -23.59 -14.42
C SER A 95 22.09 -22.16 -13.86
N PRO A 96 22.61 -21.87 -12.65
CA PRO A 96 22.59 -20.52 -12.07
C PRO A 96 23.21 -19.43 -12.97
N ASP A 97 24.31 -19.72 -13.65
CA ASP A 97 24.99 -18.76 -14.54
C ASP A 97 24.14 -18.42 -15.77
N ASN A 98 23.42 -19.41 -16.28
CA ASN A 98 22.48 -19.21 -17.37
C ASN A 98 21.25 -18.40 -16.91
N TYR A 99 20.80 -18.57 -15.67
CA TYR A 99 19.72 -17.74 -15.11
C TYR A 99 20.14 -16.27 -14.99
N LEU A 100 21.37 -16.02 -14.54
CA LEU A 100 21.91 -14.66 -14.47
C LEU A 100 22.00 -14.03 -15.86
N SER A 101 22.54 -14.78 -16.84
CA SER A 101 22.62 -14.34 -18.24
C SER A 101 21.24 -14.05 -18.84
N ALA A 102 20.25 -14.90 -18.56
CA ALA A 102 18.87 -14.67 -18.96
C ALA A 102 18.30 -13.40 -18.32
N ALA A 103 18.51 -13.21 -17.02
CA ALA A 103 18.04 -12.04 -16.30
C ALA A 103 18.71 -10.73 -16.80
N ARG A 104 19.99 -10.76 -17.18
CA ARG A 104 20.67 -9.61 -17.83
C ARG A 104 19.97 -9.20 -19.12
N ILE A 105 19.66 -10.17 -19.98
CA ILE A 105 18.96 -9.92 -21.24
C ILE A 105 17.54 -9.41 -20.99
N LEU A 106 16.74 -10.11 -20.17
CA LEU A 106 15.36 -9.74 -19.89
C LEU A 106 15.24 -8.37 -19.22
N ASP A 107 16.08 -8.07 -18.24
CA ASP A 107 16.09 -6.76 -17.58
C ASP A 107 16.45 -5.63 -18.55
N THR A 108 17.41 -5.86 -19.45
CA THR A 108 17.77 -4.90 -20.51
C THR A 108 16.58 -4.61 -21.43
N LEU A 109 15.90 -5.67 -21.86
CA LEU A 109 14.72 -5.56 -22.73
C LEU A 109 13.56 -4.81 -22.07
N ILE A 110 13.32 -5.06 -20.78
CA ILE A 110 12.27 -4.38 -19.99
C ILE A 110 12.58 -2.89 -19.81
N ARG A 111 13.84 -2.53 -19.59
CA ARG A 111 14.23 -1.12 -19.45
C ARG A 111 13.92 -0.29 -20.70
N GLN A 112 13.91 -0.91 -21.87
CA GLN A 112 13.54 -0.25 -23.12
C GLN A 112 12.04 0.05 -23.21
N LEU A 113 11.19 -0.67 -22.49
CA LEU A 113 9.74 -0.44 -22.49
C LEU A 113 9.31 0.81 -21.69
N LYS A 114 10.15 1.34 -20.79
CA LYS A 114 9.79 2.53 -19.98
C LYS A 114 9.87 3.84 -20.80
N PRO A 115 8.88 4.75 -20.69
CA PRO A 115 8.84 6.01 -21.43
C PRO A 115 10.01 6.95 -21.08
N THR A 116 10.36 7.80 -22.03
CA THR A 116 11.56 8.66 -22.12
C THR A 116 11.80 9.64 -20.97
N GLY A 117 10.81 9.90 -20.09
CA GLY A 117 10.94 10.84 -18.96
C GLY A 117 11.92 10.39 -17.85
N ASP A 118 11.94 9.09 -17.55
CA ASP A 118 12.90 8.48 -16.62
C ASP A 118 14.32 8.40 -17.21
N ARG A 119 14.43 8.32 -18.54
CA ARG A 119 15.72 8.21 -19.24
C ARG A 119 16.56 9.47 -19.08
N GLN A 120 15.91 10.63 -19.07
CA GLN A 120 16.55 11.93 -18.88
C GLN A 120 17.02 12.10 -17.43
N HIS A 121 16.19 11.77 -16.45
CA HIS A 121 16.55 11.84 -15.03
C HIS A 121 17.67 10.86 -14.66
N ARG A 122 17.71 9.67 -15.29
CA ARG A 122 18.80 8.70 -15.07
C ARG A 122 20.10 9.13 -15.76
N ARG A 123 20.04 9.73 -16.95
CA ARG A 123 21.22 10.34 -17.60
C ARG A 123 21.76 11.51 -16.78
N ILE A 124 20.89 12.38 -16.26
CA ILE A 124 21.28 13.52 -15.43
C ILE A 124 21.90 13.04 -14.11
N ARG A 125 21.27 12.08 -13.40
CA ARG A 125 21.84 11.50 -12.18
C ARG A 125 23.19 10.82 -12.41
N ARG A 126 23.38 10.12 -13.54
CA ARG A 126 24.67 9.51 -13.90
C ARG A 126 25.74 10.51 -14.28
N MET A 127 25.41 11.54 -15.06
CA MET A 127 26.35 12.63 -15.37
C MET A 127 26.83 13.33 -14.08
N VAL A 128 25.95 13.47 -13.08
CA VAL A 128 26.31 14.01 -11.77
C VAL A 128 27.22 13.04 -10.99
N ALA A 129 26.96 11.73 -11.02
CA ALA A 129 27.81 10.73 -10.37
C ALA A 129 29.20 10.58 -11.02
N SER A 130 29.28 10.62 -12.35
CA SER A 130 30.55 10.57 -13.10
C SER A 130 31.35 11.86 -13.02
N ALA A 131 30.71 13.00 -12.69
CA ALA A 131 31.41 14.26 -12.44
C ALA A 131 32.11 14.31 -11.07
N SER A 132 31.82 13.36 -10.17
CA SER A 132 32.46 13.25 -8.86
C SER A 132 33.72 12.39 -8.84
N SER A 133 34.04 11.67 -9.93
CA SER A 133 35.35 11.02 -10.12
C SER A 133 36.13 11.77 -11.19
N SER A 134 36.82 12.85 -10.81
CA SER A 134 37.95 13.33 -11.59
C SER A 134 39.04 12.28 -11.48
N ASP A 135 39.32 11.59 -12.58
CA ASP A 135 40.62 11.72 -13.22
C ASP A 135 40.63 11.04 -14.60
N ASP A 136 41.38 11.70 -15.48
CA ASP A 136 41.85 11.35 -16.81
C ASP A 136 41.08 11.73 -18.08
N ILE A 137 41.82 12.54 -18.83
CA ILE A 137 41.56 13.16 -20.12
C ILE A 137 42.07 12.21 -21.20
N THR A 138 41.19 11.63 -22.00
CA THR A 138 41.47 11.35 -23.43
C THR A 138 40.16 11.30 -24.23
N GLY A 139 39.57 12.48 -24.42
CA GLY A 139 38.48 12.65 -25.37
C GLY A 139 38.99 12.53 -26.80
N THR A 140 38.81 11.37 -27.42
CA THR A 140 38.83 11.26 -28.89
C THR A 140 37.42 10.92 -29.37
N ARG A 141 36.69 11.95 -29.80
CA ARG A 141 35.47 11.82 -30.59
C ARG A 141 35.85 11.31 -31.98
N PHE A 142 35.30 10.17 -32.39
CA PHE A 142 34.97 9.95 -33.80
C PHE A 142 33.55 9.41 -33.91
N ASN A 143 32.71 10.23 -34.55
CA ASN A 143 31.32 9.95 -34.85
C ASN A 143 31.19 9.08 -36.11
N LEU A 144 30.27 8.12 -36.02
CA LEU A 144 29.34 7.66 -37.07
C LEU A 144 29.91 7.05 -38.36
N THR A 145 29.67 5.74 -38.51
CA THR A 145 28.56 5.32 -39.37
C THR A 145 27.63 4.41 -38.56
N VAL A 146 26.53 5.00 -38.11
CA VAL A 146 25.38 4.28 -37.55
C VAL A 146 24.80 3.43 -38.68
N VAL A 147 25.14 2.15 -38.71
CA VAL A 147 24.21 1.17 -39.25
C VAL A 147 23.08 1.13 -38.23
N ASN A 148 22.04 1.94 -38.47
CA ASN A 148 20.82 1.90 -37.70
C ASN A 148 20.34 0.45 -37.68
N LEU A 149 20.45 -0.22 -36.52
CA LEU A 149 19.59 -1.37 -36.26
C LEU A 149 18.16 -0.84 -36.48
N PRO A 150 17.39 -1.34 -37.47
CA PRO A 150 16.18 -0.66 -37.89
C PRO A 150 15.29 -0.50 -36.66
N GLY A 151 14.85 0.71 -36.33
CA GLY A 151 13.96 0.92 -35.17
C GLY A 151 12.71 0.03 -35.20
N ARG A 152 12.39 -0.59 -36.35
CA ARG A 152 11.43 -1.70 -36.50
C ARG A 152 11.79 -2.96 -35.71
N VAL A 153 13.05 -3.38 -35.61
CA VAL A 153 13.50 -4.57 -34.86
C VAL A 153 13.29 -4.36 -33.37
N VAL A 154 13.72 -3.20 -32.85
CA VAL A 154 13.50 -2.82 -31.46
C VAL A 154 12.00 -2.72 -31.18
N LYS A 155 11.21 -2.03 -32.02
CA LYS A 155 9.74 -1.96 -31.89
C LYS A 155 9.04 -3.33 -31.98
N SER A 156 9.52 -4.20 -32.86
CA SER A 156 9.01 -5.58 -33.01
C SER A 156 9.28 -6.36 -31.73
N GLN A 157 10.49 -6.27 -31.17
CA GLN A 157 10.78 -6.85 -29.86
C GLN A 157 9.96 -6.20 -28.74
N HIS A 158 9.67 -4.91 -28.77
CA HIS A 158 8.77 -4.29 -27.79
C HIS A 158 7.35 -4.89 -27.85
N SER A 159 6.82 -5.09 -29.06
CA SER A 159 5.53 -5.76 -29.25
C SER A 159 5.57 -7.23 -28.83
N LEU A 160 6.67 -7.92 -29.11
CA LEU A 160 6.87 -9.30 -28.67
C LEU A 160 6.97 -9.37 -27.15
N ILE A 161 7.78 -8.53 -26.49
CA ILE A 161 7.89 -8.48 -25.03
C ILE A 161 6.51 -8.26 -24.43
N LYS A 162 5.73 -7.30 -24.96
CA LYS A 162 4.36 -7.02 -24.51
C LYS A 162 3.37 -8.18 -24.73
N ASN A 163 3.53 -8.98 -25.79
CA ASN A 163 2.66 -10.13 -26.09
C ASN A 163 3.12 -11.43 -25.41
N MET A 164 4.41 -11.52 -25.05
CA MET A 164 5.04 -12.64 -24.36
C MET A 164 4.67 -12.72 -22.87
N ILE A 165 4.25 -11.59 -22.29
CA ILE A 165 4.07 -11.42 -20.85
C ILE A 165 3.09 -12.44 -20.24
N GLY A 166 2.00 -12.75 -20.95
CA GLY A 166 1.01 -13.72 -20.48
C GLY A 166 1.15 -15.14 -21.02
N SER A 167 2.03 -15.41 -22.00
CA SER A 167 1.95 -16.63 -22.81
C SER A 167 3.27 -17.40 -23.04
N THR A 168 4.45 -16.77 -22.93
CA THR A 168 5.72 -17.44 -23.29
C THR A 168 6.71 -17.64 -22.15
N LEU A 169 6.69 -16.84 -21.08
CA LEU A 169 7.44 -17.20 -19.88
C LEU A 169 6.74 -18.41 -19.25
N SER A 170 7.41 -19.55 -19.25
CA SER A 170 6.87 -20.74 -18.60
C SER A 170 6.63 -20.47 -17.12
N SER A 171 5.69 -21.20 -16.52
CA SER A 171 5.49 -21.16 -15.07
C SER A 171 6.80 -21.39 -14.30
N ASP A 172 7.71 -22.17 -14.88
CA ASP A 172 9.04 -22.45 -14.32
C ASP A 172 9.99 -21.24 -14.41
N ALA A 173 9.99 -20.51 -15.52
CA ALA A 173 10.80 -19.30 -15.66
C ALA A 173 10.39 -18.21 -14.65
N VAL A 174 9.07 -18.01 -14.45
CA VAL A 174 8.56 -17.09 -13.42
C VAL A 174 8.95 -17.55 -12.02
N LYS A 175 8.85 -18.85 -11.75
CA LYS A 175 9.27 -19.44 -10.47
C LYS A 175 10.76 -19.21 -10.21
N ILE A 176 11.62 -19.40 -11.20
CA ILE A 176 13.07 -19.15 -11.08
C ILE A 176 13.34 -17.68 -10.79
N LEU A 177 12.69 -16.75 -11.51
CA LEU A 177 12.83 -15.31 -11.25
C LEU A 177 12.43 -14.93 -9.81
N VAL A 178 11.35 -15.50 -9.29
CA VAL A 178 10.93 -15.28 -7.90
C VAL A 178 11.88 -15.94 -6.90
N GLN A 179 12.52 -17.07 -7.25
CA GLN A 179 13.57 -17.69 -6.43
C GLN A 179 14.86 -16.86 -6.39
N MET A 180 15.23 -16.24 -7.51
CA MET A 180 16.38 -15.33 -7.59
C MET A 180 16.24 -14.10 -6.68
N LEU A 181 15.04 -13.75 -6.23
CA LEU A 181 14.85 -12.66 -5.24
C LEU A 181 15.47 -12.98 -3.87
N ASP A 182 15.73 -14.25 -3.57
CA ASP A 182 16.37 -14.69 -2.33
C ASP A 182 17.90 -14.83 -2.47
N SER A 183 18.48 -14.52 -3.65
CA SER A 183 19.93 -14.64 -3.86
C SER A 183 20.71 -13.65 -3.01
N LYS A 184 21.64 -14.16 -2.21
CA LYS A 184 22.55 -13.37 -1.39
C LYS A 184 23.89 -13.24 -2.08
N ASP A 185 24.57 -12.12 -1.85
CA ASP A 185 25.96 -11.95 -2.28
C ASP A 185 26.90 -12.77 -1.38
N GLU A 186 28.09 -13.11 -1.86
CA GLU A 186 29.06 -13.96 -1.14
C GLU A 186 29.43 -13.38 0.23
N ASP A 187 29.55 -12.05 0.32
CA ASP A 187 29.87 -11.31 1.55
C ASP A 187 28.62 -10.90 2.36
N GLY A 188 27.41 -11.17 1.84
CA GLY A 188 26.14 -10.85 2.47
C GLY A 188 25.81 -9.36 2.67
N GLY A 189 26.77 -8.45 2.41
CA GLY A 189 26.65 -7.01 2.66
C GLY A 189 26.10 -6.17 1.50
N LYS A 190 26.14 -6.68 0.26
CA LYS A 190 25.62 -5.99 -0.94
C LYS A 190 24.48 -6.76 -1.60
N ILE A 191 23.68 -6.05 -2.37
CA ILE A 191 22.63 -6.67 -3.17
C ILE A 191 23.30 -7.35 -4.36
N SER A 192 23.20 -8.68 -4.45
CA SER A 192 23.72 -9.43 -5.60
C SER A 192 23.08 -8.95 -6.91
N GLU A 193 23.86 -8.94 -8.00
CA GLU A 193 23.36 -8.52 -9.31
C GLU A 193 22.13 -9.36 -9.72
N MET A 194 22.19 -10.66 -9.46
CA MET A 194 21.10 -11.61 -9.68
C MET A 194 19.79 -11.14 -9.03
N ARG A 195 19.85 -10.76 -7.74
CA ARG A 195 18.69 -10.27 -6.98
C ARG A 195 18.14 -8.98 -7.58
N LEU A 196 19.04 -8.06 -7.92
CA LEU A 196 18.68 -6.74 -8.45
C LEU A 196 18.00 -6.84 -9.83
N ARG A 197 18.51 -7.71 -10.72
CA ARG A 197 17.93 -7.97 -12.04
C ARG A 197 16.57 -8.65 -11.91
N ALA A 198 16.49 -9.71 -11.10
CA ALA A 198 15.26 -10.45 -10.85
C ALA A 198 14.15 -9.54 -10.28
N MET A 199 14.49 -8.69 -9.31
CA MET A 199 13.55 -7.73 -8.71
C MET A 199 12.91 -6.81 -9.76
N ARG A 200 13.71 -6.23 -10.67
CA ARG A 200 13.19 -5.35 -11.73
C ARG A 200 12.30 -6.08 -12.72
N ILE A 201 12.65 -7.33 -13.07
CA ILE A 201 11.86 -8.17 -13.96
C ILE A 201 10.52 -8.53 -13.30
N VAL A 202 10.56 -9.03 -12.06
CA VAL A 202 9.36 -9.41 -11.29
C VAL A 202 8.43 -8.22 -11.08
N ALA A 203 8.97 -7.04 -10.80
CA ALA A 203 8.18 -5.82 -10.64
C ALA A 203 7.43 -5.43 -11.92
N HIS A 204 8.02 -5.65 -13.09
CA HIS A 204 7.37 -5.30 -14.35
C HIS A 204 6.14 -6.17 -14.64
N PHE A 205 6.15 -7.42 -14.15
CA PHE A 205 5.11 -8.41 -14.45
C PHE A 205 4.30 -8.84 -13.22
N ALA A 206 4.40 -8.09 -12.11
CA ALA A 206 3.84 -8.47 -10.83
C ALA A 206 2.32 -8.74 -10.90
N SER A 207 1.58 -8.02 -11.75
CA SER A 207 0.14 -8.21 -11.96
C SER A 207 -0.24 -9.54 -12.62
N GLU A 208 0.70 -10.22 -13.28
CA GLU A 208 0.46 -11.46 -14.03
C GLU A 208 0.93 -12.70 -13.27
N ILE A 209 1.57 -12.50 -12.11
CA ILE A 209 2.07 -13.58 -11.27
C ILE A 209 0.90 -14.22 -10.51
N ARG A 210 0.84 -15.54 -10.57
CA ARG A 210 -0.10 -16.37 -9.80
C ARG A 210 0.62 -17.05 -8.63
N LEU A 211 0.42 -16.53 -7.42
CA LEU A 211 1.14 -16.96 -6.22
C LEU A 211 0.81 -18.40 -5.82
N ASP A 212 -0.40 -18.89 -6.12
CA ASP A 212 -0.83 -20.27 -5.89
C ASP A 212 0.08 -21.30 -6.59
N LYS A 213 0.73 -20.89 -7.69
CA LYS A 213 1.65 -21.73 -8.47
C LYS A 213 3.11 -21.61 -8.06
N ILE A 214 3.44 -20.69 -7.15
CA ILE A 214 4.83 -20.39 -6.78
C ILE A 214 5.03 -20.68 -5.29
N MET A 215 5.57 -21.87 -5.02
CA MET A 215 5.99 -22.24 -3.66
C MET A 215 6.96 -21.20 -3.09
N TYR A 216 6.70 -20.76 -1.85
CA TYR A 216 7.46 -19.72 -1.14
C TYR A 216 7.53 -18.35 -1.85
N GLY A 217 6.67 -18.09 -2.86
CA GLY A 217 6.73 -16.84 -3.62
C GLY A 217 6.60 -15.58 -2.76
N ILE A 218 5.62 -15.56 -1.85
CA ILE A 218 5.43 -14.46 -0.89
C ILE A 218 6.65 -14.28 0.01
N ARG A 219 7.24 -15.38 0.50
CA ARG A 219 8.44 -15.34 1.36
C ARG A 219 9.61 -14.68 0.63
N ASN A 220 9.85 -15.07 -0.62
CA ASN A 220 10.95 -14.54 -1.41
C ASN A 220 10.75 -13.07 -1.78
N ILE A 221 9.50 -12.64 -2.01
CA ILE A 221 9.19 -11.21 -2.22
C ILE A 221 9.38 -10.43 -0.91
N CYS A 222 8.90 -10.97 0.20
CA CYS A 222 9.05 -10.34 1.51
C CYS A 222 10.51 -10.23 1.97
N SER A 223 11.42 -11.09 1.47
CA SER A 223 12.85 -11.00 1.78
C SER A 223 13.45 -9.66 1.32
N LEU A 224 12.86 -9.01 0.30
CA LEU A 224 13.24 -7.67 -0.16
C LEU A 224 13.02 -6.61 0.93
N LEU A 225 11.95 -6.76 1.73
CA LEU A 225 11.64 -5.83 2.83
C LEU A 225 12.54 -6.03 4.06
N GLU A 226 13.27 -7.14 4.09
CA GLU A 226 14.17 -7.50 5.20
C GLU A 226 15.63 -7.27 4.87
N HIS A 227 15.93 -6.71 3.69
CA HIS A 227 17.29 -6.47 3.28
C HIS A 227 17.96 -5.48 4.25
N GLN A 228 18.89 -5.99 5.05
CA GLN A 228 19.73 -5.18 5.93
C GLN A 228 20.79 -4.54 5.03
N GLY A 229 20.80 -3.21 4.93
CA GLY A 229 21.96 -2.52 4.40
C GLY A 229 23.17 -2.76 5.31
N SER A 230 24.37 -2.48 4.82
CA SER A 230 25.56 -2.42 5.67
C SER A 230 25.31 -1.48 6.86
N ASP A 231 25.29 -2.00 8.09
CA ASP A 231 25.07 -1.25 9.35
C ASP A 231 26.18 -0.21 9.65
N SER A 232 27.18 -0.08 8.77
CA SER A 232 28.10 1.03 8.84
C SER A 232 27.35 2.32 8.52
N SER A 233 27.37 3.26 9.45
CA SER A 233 26.97 4.66 9.26
C SER A 233 27.77 5.41 8.17
N GLN A 234 28.49 4.67 7.32
CA GLN A 234 29.33 5.09 6.21
C GLN A 234 29.07 4.30 4.90
N GLY A 235 27.89 3.71 4.71
CA GLY A 235 27.50 3.22 3.37
C GLY A 235 27.49 4.36 2.35
N SER A 236 28.03 4.11 1.16
CA SER A 236 28.06 5.11 0.07
C SER A 236 26.64 5.53 -0.32
N ASP A 237 26.45 6.72 -0.87
CA ASP A 237 25.13 7.19 -1.33
C ASP A 237 24.50 6.23 -2.37
N SER A 238 25.33 5.52 -3.13
CA SER A 238 24.92 4.46 -4.05
C SER A 238 24.29 3.25 -3.32
N GLU A 239 24.88 2.80 -2.20
CA GLU A 239 24.35 1.67 -1.42
C GLU A 239 23.01 2.01 -0.78
N LYS A 240 22.89 3.22 -0.19
CA LYS A 240 21.62 3.69 0.39
C LYS A 240 20.51 3.76 -0.66
N TYR A 241 20.83 4.23 -1.87
CA TYR A 241 19.88 4.28 -2.98
C TYR A 241 19.44 2.88 -3.43
N GLN A 242 20.36 1.90 -3.46
CA GLN A 242 19.99 0.53 -3.80
C GLN A 242 19.08 -0.12 -2.76
N VAL A 243 19.35 0.08 -1.46
CA VAL A 243 18.47 -0.39 -0.38
C VAL A 243 17.08 0.23 -0.50
N PHE A 244 17.00 1.54 -0.76
CA PHE A 244 15.73 2.22 -1.05
C PHE A 244 15.01 1.60 -2.25
N LEU A 245 15.71 1.38 -3.36
CA LEU A 245 15.14 0.80 -4.57
C LEU A 245 14.57 -0.60 -4.28
N VAL A 246 15.24 -1.40 -3.47
CA VAL A 246 14.76 -2.72 -3.04
C VAL A 246 13.47 -2.61 -2.24
N TYR A 247 13.41 -1.70 -1.28
CA TYR A 247 12.21 -1.47 -0.47
C TYR A 247 11.03 -0.97 -1.31
N SER A 248 11.23 0.06 -2.12
CA SER A 248 10.20 0.63 -2.99
C SER A 248 9.67 -0.40 -3.98
N THR A 249 10.57 -1.17 -4.60
CA THR A 249 10.17 -2.21 -5.55
C THR A 249 9.47 -3.39 -4.87
N GLY A 250 9.92 -3.80 -3.69
CA GLY A 250 9.28 -4.86 -2.91
C GLY A 250 7.84 -4.52 -2.51
N ILE A 251 7.61 -3.28 -2.02
CA ILE A 251 6.26 -2.80 -1.71
C ILE A 251 5.40 -2.69 -2.97
N HIS A 252 5.97 -2.24 -4.09
CA HIS A 252 5.28 -2.16 -5.36
C HIS A 252 4.81 -3.56 -5.83
N ILE A 253 5.70 -4.56 -5.84
CA ILE A 253 5.37 -5.94 -6.21
C ILE A 253 4.21 -6.47 -5.35
N LEU A 254 4.29 -6.33 -4.03
CA LEU A 254 3.22 -6.77 -3.12
C LEU A 254 1.89 -6.05 -3.40
N SER A 255 1.94 -4.76 -3.72
CA SER A 255 0.74 -3.97 -4.01
C SER A 255 0.09 -4.36 -5.33
N GLU A 256 0.88 -4.69 -6.36
CA GLU A 256 0.39 -5.20 -7.65
C GLU A 256 -0.22 -6.60 -7.51
N LEU A 257 0.47 -7.50 -6.80
CA LEU A 257 -0.04 -8.85 -6.53
C LEU A 257 -1.37 -8.83 -5.79
N ALA A 258 -1.49 -7.94 -4.80
CA ALA A 258 -2.70 -7.80 -4.00
C ALA A 258 -3.90 -7.29 -4.81
N LYS A 259 -3.75 -6.83 -6.06
CA LYS A 259 -4.90 -6.43 -6.90
C LYS A 259 -5.76 -7.64 -7.29
N ASP A 260 -5.13 -8.79 -7.49
CA ASP A 260 -5.81 -10.07 -7.73
C ASP A 260 -6.33 -10.67 -6.41
N GLU A 261 -7.58 -11.15 -6.40
CA GLU A 261 -8.25 -11.56 -5.15
C GLU A 261 -7.73 -12.90 -4.61
N GLU A 262 -7.34 -13.84 -5.48
CA GLU A 262 -6.76 -15.12 -5.05
C GLU A 262 -5.36 -14.90 -4.47
N ASN A 263 -4.51 -14.12 -5.17
CA ASN A 263 -3.22 -13.69 -4.64
C ASN A 263 -3.37 -12.97 -3.30
N PHE A 264 -4.33 -12.04 -3.19
CA PHE A 264 -4.60 -11.31 -1.97
C PHE A 264 -5.04 -12.24 -0.83
N LYS A 265 -5.87 -13.26 -1.11
CA LYS A 265 -6.24 -14.28 -0.13
C LYS A 265 -5.02 -15.08 0.36
N HIS A 266 -4.10 -15.43 -0.53
CA HIS A 266 -2.83 -16.07 -0.13
C HIS A 266 -1.96 -15.14 0.73
N MET A 267 -1.84 -13.88 0.35
CA MET A 267 -1.09 -12.87 1.10
C MET A 267 -1.68 -12.62 2.49
N SER A 268 -2.99 -12.44 2.59
CA SER A 268 -3.68 -12.15 3.85
C SER A 268 -3.60 -13.28 4.88
N ASN A 269 -3.36 -14.52 4.44
CA ASN A 269 -3.11 -15.68 5.31
C ASN A 269 -1.63 -15.85 5.69
N THR A 270 -0.72 -15.05 5.12
CA THR A 270 0.70 -15.12 5.44
C THR A 270 1.05 -14.19 6.59
N ASP A 271 1.60 -14.76 7.66
CA ASP A 271 1.92 -13.99 8.87
C ASP A 271 3.10 -13.03 8.67
N GLY A 272 3.01 -11.87 9.33
CA GLY A 272 4.12 -10.91 9.43
C GLY A 272 4.34 -10.00 8.21
N ILE A 273 3.51 -10.08 7.16
CA ILE A 273 3.59 -9.14 6.03
C ILE A 273 3.40 -7.70 6.50
N THR A 274 2.35 -7.45 7.28
CA THR A 274 2.05 -6.12 7.85
C THR A 274 3.27 -5.56 8.58
N ARG A 275 3.89 -6.37 9.45
CA ARG A 275 5.10 -6.00 10.20
C ARG A 275 6.23 -5.53 9.32
N LYS A 276 6.54 -6.28 8.28
CA LYS A 276 7.64 -5.97 7.36
C LYS A 276 7.36 -4.65 6.63
N ILE A 277 6.12 -4.44 6.16
CA ILE A 277 5.73 -3.17 5.52
C ILE A 277 5.86 -2.00 6.49
N VAL A 278 5.34 -2.13 7.72
CA VAL A 278 5.46 -1.10 8.76
C VAL A 278 6.92 -0.78 9.06
N THR A 279 7.75 -1.82 9.22
CA THR A 279 9.19 -1.68 9.47
C THR A 279 9.85 -0.83 8.40
N VAL A 280 9.58 -1.11 7.12
CA VAL A 280 10.16 -0.35 6.00
C VAL A 280 9.69 1.11 6.01
N ILE A 281 8.40 1.37 6.20
CA ILE A 281 7.86 2.74 6.25
C ILE A 281 8.53 3.57 7.36
N VAL A 282 8.72 2.97 8.54
CA VAL A 282 9.35 3.62 9.70
C VAL A 282 10.85 3.79 9.50
N LYS A 283 11.57 2.79 8.97
CA LYS A 283 13.01 2.88 8.68
C LYS A 283 13.31 3.98 7.65
N CYS A 284 12.50 4.09 6.61
CA CYS A 284 12.68 5.08 5.56
C CYS A 284 12.23 6.50 5.96
N LYS A 285 11.85 6.75 7.22
CA LYS A 285 11.35 8.05 7.68
C LYS A 285 12.30 9.21 7.35
N GLU A 286 13.61 9.02 7.35
CA GLU A 286 14.55 10.11 7.00
C GLU A 286 14.31 10.69 5.60
N LEU A 287 13.81 9.87 4.66
CA LEU A 287 13.45 10.31 3.32
C LEU A 287 12.20 11.20 3.31
N HIS A 288 11.32 11.12 4.31
CA HIS A 288 10.16 11.99 4.41
C HIS A 288 10.57 13.47 4.45
N ASP A 289 11.69 13.78 5.13
CA ASP A 289 12.15 15.15 5.33
C ASP A 289 13.04 15.63 4.17
N LYS A 290 13.83 14.73 3.55
CA LYS A 290 14.80 15.07 2.48
C LYS A 290 14.22 14.88 1.08
N GLU A 291 13.53 13.78 0.83
CA GLU A 291 13.11 13.29 -0.49
C GLU A 291 11.67 12.76 -0.45
N HIS A 292 10.74 13.66 -0.12
CA HIS A 292 9.34 13.31 0.16
C HIS A 292 8.66 12.45 -0.93
N GLU A 293 8.95 12.69 -2.21
CA GLU A 293 8.38 11.88 -3.31
C GLU A 293 8.91 10.44 -3.34
N GLU A 294 10.20 10.25 -3.05
CA GLU A 294 10.81 8.93 -2.95
C GLU A 294 10.21 8.18 -1.75
N TRP A 295 10.05 8.85 -0.62
CA TRP A 295 9.35 8.28 0.54
C TRP A 295 7.88 7.94 0.25
N LEU A 296 7.15 8.82 -0.42
CA LEU A 296 5.76 8.58 -0.82
C LEU A 296 5.61 7.36 -1.74
N SER A 297 6.60 7.08 -2.58
CA SER A 297 6.62 5.88 -3.43
C SER A 297 6.57 4.58 -2.64
N ILE A 298 7.04 4.59 -1.39
CA ILE A 298 6.97 3.47 -0.44
C ILE A 298 5.71 3.58 0.40
N ALA A 299 5.50 4.73 1.06
CA ALA A 299 4.48 4.90 2.08
C ALA A 299 3.05 4.80 1.52
N ARG A 300 2.80 5.38 0.33
CA ARG A 300 1.46 5.37 -0.28
C ARG A 300 0.98 3.94 -0.59
N PRO A 301 1.67 3.14 -1.42
CA PRO A 301 1.25 1.76 -1.70
C PRO A 301 1.29 0.88 -0.44
N GLY A 302 2.30 1.05 0.42
CA GLY A 302 2.42 0.27 1.67
C GLY A 302 1.22 0.48 2.61
N MET A 303 0.83 1.74 2.86
CA MET A 303 -0.33 2.06 3.70
C MET A 303 -1.65 1.59 3.10
N GLN A 304 -1.81 1.65 1.77
CA GLN A 304 -3.00 1.13 1.10
C GLN A 304 -3.12 -0.38 1.25
N LEU A 305 -2.01 -1.11 1.06
CA LEU A 305 -1.96 -2.56 1.23
C LEU A 305 -2.27 -2.97 2.67
N ILE A 306 -1.67 -2.27 3.66
CA ILE A 306 -1.95 -2.48 5.09
C ILE A 306 -3.45 -2.33 5.38
N ASN A 307 -4.09 -1.27 4.90
CA ASN A 307 -5.52 -1.06 5.14
C ASN A 307 -6.40 -2.13 4.47
N ARG A 308 -6.01 -2.63 3.28
CA ARG A 308 -6.73 -3.73 2.62
C ARG A 308 -6.60 -5.02 3.41
N LEU A 309 -5.39 -5.36 3.87
CA LEU A 309 -5.11 -6.52 4.73
C LEU A 309 -5.87 -6.46 6.06
N ALA A 310 -6.06 -5.26 6.61
CA ALA A 310 -6.85 -5.05 7.82
C ALA A 310 -8.37 -5.20 7.59
N ALA A 311 -8.87 -4.81 6.42
CA ALA A 311 -10.31 -4.85 6.10
C ALA A 311 -10.82 -6.26 5.75
N SER A 312 -9.99 -7.12 5.15
CA SER A 312 -10.39 -8.50 4.80
C SER A 312 -10.46 -9.46 5.99
N ALA A 313 -10.00 -9.02 7.16
CA ALA A 313 -9.91 -9.84 8.37
C ALA A 313 -11.24 -9.97 9.13
N SER A 314 -12.34 -10.28 8.44
CA SER A 314 -13.68 -10.41 9.03
C SER A 314 -13.82 -11.54 10.08
N SER A 315 -12.75 -12.26 10.45
CA SER A 315 -12.78 -13.24 11.55
C SER A 315 -11.44 -13.55 12.25
N LYS A 316 -10.31 -12.91 11.89
CA LYS A 316 -9.00 -13.23 12.49
C LYS A 316 -8.37 -12.01 13.14
N SER A 317 -8.27 -12.03 14.47
CA SER A 317 -7.67 -10.98 15.32
C SER A 317 -6.20 -10.65 15.00
N ILE A 318 -5.52 -11.48 14.20
CA ILE A 318 -4.06 -11.48 14.01
C ILE A 318 -3.59 -10.29 13.15
N ASN A 319 -4.21 -10.02 11.99
CA ASN A 319 -3.75 -8.95 11.09
C ASN A 319 -4.05 -7.54 11.63
N VAL A 320 -5.17 -7.39 12.33
CA VAL A 320 -5.50 -6.10 12.97
C VAL A 320 -4.61 -5.88 14.21
N GLN A 321 -4.24 -6.94 14.94
CA GLN A 321 -3.25 -6.87 16.02
C GLN A 321 -1.85 -6.50 15.52
N GLN A 322 -1.49 -6.88 14.28
CA GLN A 322 -0.24 -6.44 13.64
C GLN A 322 -0.22 -4.93 13.34
N LEU A 323 -1.36 -4.23 13.26
CA LEU A 323 -1.34 -2.76 13.11
C LEU A 323 -0.82 -2.05 14.36
N SER A 324 -0.96 -2.66 15.54
CA SER A 324 -0.37 -2.13 16.78
C SER A 324 1.16 -2.11 16.73
N GLU A 325 1.78 -2.79 15.75
CA GLU A 325 3.23 -2.76 15.51
C GLU A 325 3.71 -1.37 15.06
N PHE A 326 2.85 -0.54 14.44
CA PHE A 326 3.18 0.88 14.24
C PHE A 326 3.50 1.58 15.57
N LEU A 327 2.86 1.17 16.66
CA LEU A 327 3.14 1.72 18.00
C LEU A 327 4.28 0.97 18.70
N GLY A 328 4.54 -0.29 18.30
CA GLY A 328 5.60 -1.15 18.83
C GLY A 328 6.99 -0.89 18.22
N HIS A 329 7.07 -0.36 16.99
CA HIS A 329 8.34 0.01 16.37
C HIS A 329 8.94 1.29 16.97
N GLU A 330 10.26 1.26 17.17
CA GLU A 330 11.06 2.44 17.49
C GLU A 330 10.80 3.50 16.41
N ASN A 331 10.07 4.56 16.77
CA ASN A 331 9.67 5.70 15.91
C ASN A 331 8.39 5.56 15.07
N GLY A 332 7.60 4.50 15.16
CA GLY A 332 6.38 4.39 14.35
C GLY A 332 5.30 5.43 14.72
N THR A 333 5.15 5.76 16.00
CA THR A 333 4.28 6.86 16.48
C THR A 333 4.70 8.21 15.90
N THR A 334 6.00 8.49 15.88
CA THR A 334 6.55 9.73 15.32
C THR A 334 6.37 9.78 13.80
N THR A 335 6.43 8.63 13.13
CA THR A 335 6.19 8.54 11.67
C THR A 335 4.75 8.91 11.35
N LEU A 336 3.78 8.35 12.07
CA LEU A 336 2.37 8.68 11.90
C LEU A 336 2.06 10.15 12.26
N GLN A 337 2.69 10.68 13.32
CA GLN A 337 2.56 12.10 13.69
C GLN A 337 3.08 13.00 12.57
N ASN A 338 4.27 12.71 12.03
CA ASN A 338 4.85 13.49 10.94
C ASN A 338 3.96 13.48 9.69
N MET A 339 3.35 12.34 9.35
CA MET A 339 2.36 12.27 8.26
C MET A 339 1.12 13.14 8.52
N LEU A 340 0.65 13.20 9.78
CA LEU A 340 -0.48 14.04 10.17
C LEU A 340 -0.15 15.53 10.11
N ASP A 341 1.09 15.92 10.40
CA ASP A 341 1.50 17.32 10.47
C ASP A 341 1.98 17.87 9.11
N CYS A 342 2.57 17.02 8.27
CA CYS A 342 3.16 17.37 6.98
C CYS A 342 2.15 17.88 5.95
N GLN A 343 2.44 19.04 5.34
CA GLN A 343 1.55 19.67 4.35
C GLN A 343 1.47 18.88 3.03
N LYS A 344 2.59 18.30 2.57
CA LYS A 344 2.60 17.46 1.37
C LYS A 344 1.79 16.18 1.59
N CYS A 345 1.94 15.55 2.75
CA CYS A 345 1.10 14.42 3.14
C CYS A 345 -0.38 14.81 3.27
N LYS A 346 -0.71 16.02 3.75
CA LYS A 346 -2.09 16.54 3.82
C LYS A 346 -2.74 16.75 2.44
N ALA A 347 -1.94 17.17 1.46
CA ALA A 347 -2.39 17.36 0.09
C ALA A 347 -2.62 16.03 -0.65
N ASP A 348 -1.89 14.97 -0.29
CA ASP A 348 -2.07 13.65 -0.89
C ASP A 348 -3.32 12.93 -0.36
N THR A 349 -4.33 12.82 -1.22
CA THR A 349 -5.61 12.22 -0.83
C THR A 349 -5.51 10.73 -0.50
N ALA A 350 -4.65 9.97 -1.19
CA ALA A 350 -4.50 8.54 -0.98
C ALA A 350 -3.83 8.25 0.36
N VAL A 351 -2.79 9.02 0.69
CA VAL A 351 -2.08 8.91 1.98
C VAL A 351 -3.00 9.32 3.13
N GLN A 352 -3.68 10.47 3.04
CA GLN A 352 -4.58 10.91 4.11
C GLN A 352 -5.71 9.91 4.39
N ARG A 353 -6.34 9.35 3.35
CA ARG A 353 -7.40 8.34 3.53
C ARG A 353 -6.85 7.10 4.22
N SER A 354 -5.66 6.67 3.81
CA SER A 354 -5.01 5.49 4.38
C SER A 354 -4.62 5.73 5.84
N LEU A 355 -4.07 6.90 6.15
CA LEU A 355 -3.68 7.31 7.49
C LEU A 355 -4.87 7.37 8.45
N ILE A 356 -5.99 7.97 8.02
CA ILE A 356 -7.23 8.03 8.81
C ILE A 356 -7.73 6.63 9.15
N LYS A 357 -7.83 5.73 8.16
CA LYS A 357 -8.28 4.35 8.38
C LYS A 357 -7.37 3.61 9.36
N THR A 358 -6.06 3.68 9.15
CA THR A 358 -5.07 3.00 10.00
C THR A 358 -5.14 3.52 11.45
N LEU A 359 -5.16 4.83 11.66
CA LEU A 359 -5.24 5.41 13.00
C LEU A 359 -6.57 5.12 13.70
N THR A 360 -7.69 5.17 12.99
CA THR A 360 -9.01 4.78 13.54
C THR A 360 -9.01 3.33 14.01
N GLN A 361 -8.45 2.41 13.21
CA GLN A 361 -8.32 1.00 13.59
C GLN A 361 -7.41 0.80 14.80
N ILE A 362 -6.21 1.40 14.79
CA ILE A 362 -5.26 1.30 15.92
C ILE A 362 -5.86 1.82 17.22
N ILE A 363 -6.56 2.97 17.20
CA ILE A 363 -7.13 3.56 18.42
C ILE A 363 -8.32 2.75 18.93
N SER A 364 -9.23 2.32 18.06
CA SER A 364 -10.40 1.52 18.45
C SER A 364 -10.01 0.16 19.06
N MET A 365 -8.96 -0.48 18.54
CA MET A 365 -8.44 -1.74 19.08
C MET A 365 -7.80 -1.60 20.45
N ASN A 366 -6.92 -0.61 20.63
CA ASN A 366 -6.22 -0.39 21.90
C ASN A 366 -7.21 -0.21 23.05
N THR A 367 -8.32 0.47 22.77
CA THR A 367 -9.42 0.67 23.71
C THR A 367 -10.14 -0.64 24.05
N SER A 368 -10.44 -1.47 23.04
CA SER A 368 -11.10 -2.77 23.23
C SER A 368 -10.24 -3.74 24.05
N GLN A 369 -8.92 -3.79 23.79
CA GLN A 369 -7.98 -4.59 24.58
C GLN A 369 -7.83 -4.06 26.01
N GLN A 370 -7.84 -2.74 26.21
CA GLN A 370 -7.81 -2.15 27.54
C GLN A 370 -9.07 -2.50 28.34
N ASN A 371 -10.26 -2.43 27.73
CA ASN A 371 -11.53 -2.77 28.37
C ASN A 371 -11.59 -4.25 28.77
N LEU A 372 -11.16 -5.18 27.90
CA LEU A 372 -11.02 -6.60 28.23
C LEU A 372 -10.02 -6.82 29.39
N SER A 373 -8.91 -6.09 29.39
CA SER A 373 -7.92 -6.17 30.47
C SER A 373 -8.44 -5.61 31.79
N SER A 374 -9.26 -4.54 31.76
CA SER A 374 -9.85 -3.95 32.96
C SER A 374 -10.97 -4.81 33.51
N GLU A 375 -11.84 -5.36 32.68
CA GLU A 375 -12.88 -6.32 33.11
C GLU A 375 -12.25 -7.59 33.69
N ASN A 376 -11.18 -8.10 33.07
CA ASN A 376 -10.42 -9.22 33.62
C ASN A 376 -9.69 -8.84 34.92
N LYS A 377 -9.15 -7.62 35.04
CA LYS A 377 -8.58 -7.11 36.31
C LYS A 377 -9.63 -6.90 37.38
N GLU A 378 -10.86 -6.53 37.03
CA GLU A 378 -11.96 -6.31 37.96
C GLU A 378 -12.58 -7.64 38.41
N ARG A 379 -12.69 -8.63 37.51
CA ARG A 379 -12.97 -10.04 37.84
C ARG A 379 -11.87 -10.68 38.70
N ASN A 380 -10.60 -10.43 38.38
CA ASN A 380 -9.47 -10.94 39.16
C ASN A 380 -9.31 -10.22 40.51
N LYS A 381 -9.66 -8.93 40.61
CA LYS A 381 -9.80 -8.21 41.89
C LYS A 381 -10.94 -8.77 42.74
N LYS A 382 -12.02 -9.27 42.11
CA LYS A 382 -13.09 -10.02 42.78
C LYS A 382 -12.68 -11.45 43.18
N ALA A 383 -11.62 -12.00 42.59
CA ALA A 383 -11.25 -13.41 42.75
C ALA A 383 -9.97 -13.68 43.55
N SER A 384 -9.09 -12.71 43.82
CA SER A 384 -7.91 -13.04 44.64
C SER A 384 -7.19 -11.81 45.20
N ILE A 385 -7.21 -11.71 46.53
CA ILE A 385 -6.24 -10.97 47.36
C ILE A 385 -4.88 -11.71 47.40
N GLU A 386 -4.75 -12.88 46.76
CA GLU A 386 -3.63 -13.81 46.94
C GLU A 386 -2.55 -13.77 45.85
N THR A 387 -2.68 -12.96 44.79
CA THR A 387 -1.71 -12.95 43.67
C THR A 387 -0.98 -11.61 43.47
N GLN A 388 -0.87 -10.78 44.51
CA GLN A 388 -0.08 -9.53 44.42
C GLN A 388 1.44 -9.75 44.59
N ILE A 389 1.89 -10.92 45.03
CA ILE A 389 3.32 -11.18 45.34
C ILE A 389 4.13 -11.65 44.10
N ILE A 390 3.49 -12.21 43.06
CA ILE A 390 4.23 -12.85 41.94
C ILE A 390 4.48 -11.89 40.75
N SER A 391 3.70 -10.81 40.58
CA SER A 391 3.83 -9.93 39.40
C SER A 391 4.99 -8.90 39.48
N ALA A 392 5.62 -8.73 40.64
CA ALA A 392 6.67 -7.74 40.84
C ALA A 392 8.05 -8.15 40.25
N MET A 393 8.22 -9.39 39.79
CA MET A 393 9.54 -9.91 39.37
C MET A 393 9.81 -9.92 37.85
N ASN A 394 8.86 -9.54 36.99
CA ASN A 394 9.05 -9.59 35.52
C ASN A 394 9.10 -8.22 34.82
N MET A 395 9.66 -7.21 35.48
CA MET A 395 9.86 -5.86 34.93
C MET A 395 11.33 -5.60 34.57
N SER A 396 11.94 -6.46 33.75
CA SER A 396 13.29 -6.23 33.23
C SER A 396 13.48 -6.86 31.86
N GLN A 397 12.93 -6.22 30.82
CA GLN A 397 13.48 -6.19 29.45
C GLN A 397 12.53 -5.43 28.52
N GLN A 398 12.62 -4.11 28.50
CA GLN A 398 12.25 -3.27 27.35
C GLN A 398 12.96 -1.93 27.51
N ASN A 399 13.96 -1.69 26.66
CA ASN A 399 14.91 -0.56 26.74
C ASN A 399 14.30 0.77 26.24
N ASN A 400 13.21 1.23 26.86
CA ASN A 400 12.74 2.63 26.78
C ASN A 400 11.78 2.93 27.95
N PRO A 401 11.83 4.11 28.60
CA PRO A 401 10.99 4.41 29.76
C PRO A 401 9.49 4.42 29.36
N PRO A 402 8.62 3.67 30.06
CA PRO A 402 7.18 3.55 29.73
C PRO A 402 6.41 4.88 29.69
N SER A 403 6.93 5.93 30.36
CA SER A 403 6.30 7.26 30.45
C SER A 403 6.35 8.04 29.13
N GLU A 404 7.48 8.03 28.41
CA GLU A 404 7.64 8.82 27.18
C GLU A 404 6.78 8.29 26.03
N ASN A 405 6.71 6.97 25.85
CA ASN A 405 5.89 6.39 24.77
C ASN A 405 4.39 6.63 25.03
N LYS A 406 3.97 6.62 26.30
CA LYS A 406 2.60 6.95 26.69
C LYS A 406 2.24 8.40 26.35
N ASP A 407 3.16 9.34 26.58
CA ASP A 407 2.95 10.76 26.26
C ASP A 407 2.90 11.02 24.74
N ARG A 408 3.82 10.42 23.97
CA ARG A 408 3.81 10.50 22.50
C ARG A 408 2.50 9.95 21.91
N ASN A 409 2.03 8.82 22.43
CA ASN A 409 0.75 8.22 22.01
C ASN A 409 -0.44 9.12 22.35
N LYS A 410 -0.43 9.80 23.50
CA LYS A 410 -1.46 10.77 23.87
C LYS A 410 -1.49 11.94 22.90
N LYS A 411 -0.33 12.55 22.62
CA LYS A 411 -0.19 13.68 21.68
C LYS A 411 -0.64 13.31 20.26
N LEU A 412 -0.32 12.09 19.80
CA LEU A 412 -0.77 11.57 18.52
C LEU A 412 -2.29 11.49 18.44
N ARG A 413 -2.94 10.95 19.48
CA ARG A 413 -4.40 10.86 19.55
C ARG A 413 -5.04 12.25 19.52
N GLU A 414 -4.57 13.17 20.34
CA GLU A 414 -5.09 14.55 20.37
C GLU A 414 -4.98 15.25 19.01
N SER A 415 -3.81 15.14 18.35
CA SER A 415 -3.59 15.71 17.01
C SER A 415 -4.50 15.07 15.97
N PHE A 416 -4.70 13.75 16.07
CA PHE A 416 -5.57 13.01 15.17
C PHE A 416 -7.05 13.40 15.31
N PHE A 417 -7.59 13.49 16.53
CA PHE A 417 -8.98 13.92 16.76
C PHE A 417 -9.21 15.36 16.25
N LYS A 418 -8.27 16.28 16.50
CA LYS A 418 -8.33 17.64 15.94
C LYS A 418 -8.34 17.63 14.41
N SER A 419 -7.47 16.85 13.78
CA SER A 419 -7.41 16.71 12.32
C SER A 419 -8.71 16.12 11.74
N LEU A 420 -9.27 15.10 12.37
CA LEU A 420 -10.55 14.50 11.97
C LEU A 420 -11.69 15.50 12.06
N LEU A 421 -11.80 16.23 13.17
CA LEU A 421 -12.85 17.23 13.37
C LEU A 421 -12.76 18.36 12.35
N LEU A 422 -11.56 18.89 12.11
CA LEU A 422 -11.34 19.89 11.07
C LEU A 422 -11.81 19.34 9.71
N LYS A 423 -11.40 18.13 9.31
CA LYS A 423 -11.83 17.53 8.02
C LYS A 423 -13.33 17.25 7.96
N PHE A 424 -13.97 16.91 9.08
CA PHE A 424 -15.41 16.70 9.15
C PHE A 424 -16.22 18.01 9.03
N LEU A 425 -15.67 19.12 9.52
CA LEU A 425 -16.35 20.41 9.56
C LEU A 425 -16.01 21.32 8.35
N ASP A 426 -14.78 21.25 7.82
CA ASP A 426 -14.23 22.14 6.78
C ASP A 426 -14.94 22.06 5.43
N GLY A 427 -15.76 21.02 5.18
CA GLY A 427 -16.69 20.97 4.04
C GLY A 427 -16.06 20.95 2.64
N SER A 428 -14.73 21.06 2.53
CA SER A 428 -13.96 21.23 1.29
C SER A 428 -13.93 19.95 0.43
N ASP A 429 -13.65 18.80 1.02
CA ASP A 429 -13.70 17.49 0.35
C ASP A 429 -14.77 16.59 0.96
N ARG A 430 -15.76 16.29 0.12
CA ARG A 430 -16.94 15.48 0.44
C ARG A 430 -16.60 14.04 0.86
N SER A 431 -15.60 13.44 0.23
CA SER A 431 -15.15 12.07 0.52
C SER A 431 -14.40 11.99 1.85
N PHE A 432 -13.57 13.00 2.15
CA PHE A 432 -12.88 13.10 3.43
C PHE A 432 -13.82 13.40 4.57
N ARG A 433 -14.81 14.26 4.32
CA ARG A 433 -15.84 14.56 5.30
C ARG A 433 -16.57 13.29 5.74
N LYS A 434 -16.96 12.44 4.78
CA LYS A 434 -17.60 11.16 5.06
C LYS A 434 -16.71 10.26 5.90
N LEU A 435 -15.48 10.03 5.43
CA LEU A 435 -14.51 9.17 6.12
C LEU A 435 -14.22 9.66 7.53
N ALA A 436 -14.05 10.97 7.73
CA ALA A 436 -13.80 11.56 9.04
C ALA A 436 -15.01 11.40 9.98
N GLY A 437 -16.23 11.59 9.47
CA GLY A 437 -17.45 11.39 10.25
C GLY A 437 -17.64 9.94 10.70
N GLU A 438 -17.44 8.98 9.80
CA GLU A 438 -17.49 7.54 10.11
C GLU A 438 -16.41 7.15 11.14
N SER A 439 -15.18 7.64 10.94
CA SER A 439 -14.07 7.43 11.89
C SER A 439 -14.37 8.02 13.27
N LEU A 440 -14.93 9.23 13.35
CA LEU A 440 -15.29 9.87 14.61
C LEU A 440 -16.40 9.13 15.33
N ALA A 441 -17.46 8.71 14.61
CA ALA A 441 -18.56 7.93 15.16
C ALA A 441 -18.07 6.57 15.69
N GLN A 442 -17.18 5.88 14.95
CA GLN A 442 -16.58 4.64 15.40
C GLN A 442 -15.74 4.85 16.67
N LEU A 443 -14.94 5.91 16.74
CA LEU A 443 -14.09 6.19 17.90
C LEU A 443 -14.90 6.61 19.11
N SER A 444 -15.95 7.43 18.96
CA SER A 444 -16.81 7.83 20.08
C SER A 444 -17.53 6.64 20.69
N LEU A 445 -17.94 5.65 19.88
CA LEU A 445 -18.55 4.42 20.38
C LEU A 445 -17.59 3.57 21.24
N THR A 446 -16.28 3.68 21.04
CA THR A 446 -15.31 2.77 21.68
C THR A 446 -15.01 3.09 23.14
N SER A 447 -15.02 4.37 23.56
CA SER A 447 -14.71 4.76 24.95
C SER A 447 -15.09 6.18 25.34
N LEU A 448 -15.28 6.34 26.66
CA LEU A 448 -15.37 7.64 27.35
C LEU A 448 -14.17 8.56 27.05
N ASN A 449 -12.94 8.02 27.02
CA ASN A 449 -11.74 8.81 26.73
C ASN A 449 -11.79 9.41 25.32
N SER A 450 -12.31 8.68 24.34
CA SER A 450 -12.49 9.20 22.97
C SER A 450 -13.56 10.29 22.93
N CYS A 451 -14.65 10.12 23.69
CA CYS A 451 -15.67 11.16 23.86
C CYS A 451 -15.11 12.45 24.47
N LYS A 452 -14.33 12.35 25.56
CA LYS A 452 -13.65 13.51 26.18
C LYS A 452 -12.67 14.18 25.22
N LEU A 453 -11.92 13.40 24.44
CA LEU A 453 -11.01 13.95 23.42
C LEU A 453 -11.77 14.71 22.32
N ILE A 454 -12.96 14.24 21.91
CA ILE A 454 -13.81 14.95 20.95
C ILE A 454 -14.31 16.27 21.55
N LEU A 455 -14.85 16.24 22.77
CA LEU A 455 -15.37 17.42 23.48
C LEU A 455 -14.28 18.49 23.70
N ASN A 456 -13.06 18.06 24.01
CA ASN A 456 -11.94 18.93 24.34
C ASN A 456 -11.06 19.30 23.15
N ALA A 457 -11.36 18.79 21.94
CA ALA A 457 -10.54 19.08 20.76
C ALA A 457 -10.68 20.52 20.27
N GLN A 458 -11.88 21.11 20.36
CA GLN A 458 -12.16 22.48 19.93
C GLN A 458 -13.35 23.07 20.71
N VAL A 459 -13.25 24.35 21.08
CA VAL A 459 -14.34 25.10 21.72
C VAL A 459 -15.54 25.19 20.76
N GLY A 460 -16.75 24.93 21.27
CA GLY A 460 -17.99 24.97 20.48
C GLY A 460 -18.20 23.77 19.56
N ILE A 461 -17.46 22.67 19.74
CA ILE A 461 -17.59 21.48 18.89
C ILE A 461 -19.01 20.90 18.90
N VAL A 462 -19.68 20.90 20.04
CA VAL A 462 -21.05 20.38 20.15
C VAL A 462 -22.02 21.25 19.34
N ASP A 463 -21.89 22.57 19.40
CA ASP A 463 -22.72 23.49 18.60
C ASP A 463 -22.45 23.31 17.09
N ALA A 464 -21.19 23.07 16.71
CA ALA A 464 -20.84 22.76 15.32
C ALA A 464 -21.48 21.45 14.85
N LEU A 465 -21.44 20.39 15.68
CA LEU A 465 -22.10 19.11 15.39
C LEU A 465 -23.62 19.27 15.30
N ALA A 466 -24.24 20.02 16.21
CA ALA A 466 -25.67 20.32 16.18
C ALA A 466 -26.05 21.13 14.93
N THR A 467 -25.21 22.07 14.50
CA THR A 467 -25.40 22.81 13.25
C THR A 467 -25.36 21.88 12.03
N VAL A 468 -24.43 20.92 12.00
CA VAL A 468 -24.40 19.90 10.94
C VAL A 468 -25.67 19.04 10.98
N LEU A 469 -26.11 18.63 12.17
CA LEU A 469 -27.33 17.84 12.38
C LEU A 469 -28.59 18.56 11.85
N LEU A 470 -28.68 19.88 12.02
CA LEU A 470 -29.85 20.70 11.70
C LEU A 470 -29.79 21.40 10.33
N LYS A 471 -28.75 21.16 9.52
CA LYS A 471 -28.52 21.84 8.23
C LYS A 471 -29.69 21.67 7.23
N ASP A 472 -29.96 22.72 6.44
CA ASP A 472 -31.10 22.85 5.52
C ASP A 472 -31.23 21.69 4.50
N LYS A 473 -32.47 21.23 4.27
CA LYS A 473 -32.82 19.95 3.60
C LYS A 473 -32.79 19.99 2.07
N LYS A 474 -32.22 21.05 1.50
CA LYS A 474 -32.31 21.35 0.05
C LYS A 474 -31.55 20.37 -0.84
N ASP A 475 -30.55 19.66 -0.31
CA ASP A 475 -29.77 18.66 -1.05
C ASP A 475 -30.18 17.22 -0.66
N LYS A 476 -31.29 16.75 -1.27
CA LYS A 476 -32.18 15.70 -0.73
C LYS A 476 -31.58 14.32 -0.42
N ASP A 477 -30.44 13.91 -0.95
CA ASP A 477 -29.83 12.60 -0.60
C ASP A 477 -28.37 12.69 -0.14
N LYS A 478 -27.73 13.83 -0.37
CA LYS A 478 -26.27 13.96 -0.31
C LYS A 478 -25.76 14.43 1.05
N ASP A 479 -26.58 15.16 1.80
CA ASP A 479 -26.25 15.62 3.16
C ASP A 479 -26.72 14.66 4.27
N LYS A 480 -27.53 13.64 3.94
CA LYS A 480 -28.09 12.69 4.92
C LYS A 480 -27.03 11.88 5.66
N GLN A 481 -25.98 11.40 4.96
CA GLN A 481 -24.90 10.64 5.58
C GLN A 481 -24.08 11.48 6.58
N TYR A 482 -23.88 12.78 6.32
CA TYR A 482 -23.17 13.67 7.26
C TYR A 482 -24.00 13.94 8.51
N ARG A 483 -25.30 14.18 8.32
CA ARG A 483 -26.25 14.34 9.42
C ARG A 483 -26.32 13.08 10.27
N LYS A 484 -26.28 11.90 9.64
CA LYS A 484 -26.23 10.61 10.32
C LYS A 484 -24.97 10.50 11.18
N SER A 485 -23.78 10.73 10.62
CA SER A 485 -22.54 10.71 11.41
C SER A 485 -22.57 11.72 12.56
N ALA A 486 -23.10 12.93 12.35
CA ALA A 486 -23.26 13.91 13.44
C ALA A 486 -24.22 13.42 14.52
N ALA A 487 -25.33 12.79 14.14
CA ALA A 487 -26.29 12.18 15.06
C ALA A 487 -25.63 11.06 15.88
N ASP A 488 -24.94 10.13 15.23
CA ASP A 488 -24.23 9.01 15.87
C ASP A 488 -23.16 9.53 16.85
N ILE A 489 -22.38 10.54 16.47
CA ILE A 489 -21.37 11.14 17.36
C ILE A 489 -22.04 11.74 18.59
N LEU A 490 -23.07 12.58 18.41
CA LEU A 490 -23.78 13.21 19.53
C LEU A 490 -24.46 12.18 20.43
N GLU A 491 -24.98 11.11 19.84
CA GLU A 491 -25.61 10.01 20.55
C GLU A 491 -24.60 9.27 21.43
N HIS A 492 -23.45 8.87 20.87
CA HIS A 492 -22.36 8.26 21.63
C HIS A 492 -21.83 9.17 22.75
N LEU A 493 -21.73 10.49 22.50
CA LEU A 493 -21.37 11.46 23.54
C LEU A 493 -22.41 11.47 24.68
N CYS A 494 -23.70 11.46 24.35
CA CYS A 494 -24.79 11.45 25.34
C CYS A 494 -24.80 10.18 26.20
N ARG A 495 -24.40 9.01 25.64
CA ARG A 495 -24.32 7.75 26.40
C ARG A 495 -23.43 7.83 27.63
N HIS A 496 -22.43 8.71 27.57
CA HIS A 496 -21.42 8.90 28.61
C HIS A 496 -21.68 10.09 29.53
N TYR A 497 -22.80 10.78 29.36
CA TYR A 497 -23.17 11.94 30.16
C TYR A 497 -23.23 11.61 31.66
N ARG A 498 -22.73 12.54 32.48
CA ARG A 498 -22.84 12.55 33.93
C ARG A 498 -23.11 13.97 34.38
N LYS A 499 -24.06 14.15 35.31
CA LYS A 499 -24.49 15.47 35.80
C LYS A 499 -23.33 16.32 36.33
N ASP A 500 -22.37 15.69 37.01
CA ASP A 500 -21.25 16.36 37.68
C ASP A 500 -19.94 16.37 36.86
N ASP A 501 -19.98 16.06 35.56
CA ASP A 501 -18.79 16.06 34.70
C ASP A 501 -18.76 17.31 33.81
N ASP A 502 -17.86 18.25 34.15
CA ASP A 502 -17.72 19.56 33.50
C ASP A 502 -17.46 19.46 31.99
N ASP A 503 -16.82 18.38 31.51
CA ASP A 503 -16.55 18.15 30.09
C ASP A 503 -17.87 18.11 29.27
N PHE A 504 -19.00 17.77 29.90
CA PHE A 504 -20.28 17.53 29.22
C PHE A 504 -21.29 18.67 29.37
N ILE A 505 -20.95 19.77 30.04
CA ILE A 505 -21.88 20.91 30.23
C ILE A 505 -22.37 21.46 28.89
N ASN A 506 -21.45 21.65 27.93
CA ASN A 506 -21.80 22.15 26.59
C ASN A 506 -22.68 21.15 25.83
N LEU A 507 -22.49 19.84 26.04
CA LEU A 507 -23.36 18.81 25.50
C LEU A 507 -24.78 18.94 26.05
N ARG A 508 -24.92 19.11 27.37
CA ARG A 508 -26.21 19.29 28.03
C ARG A 508 -26.97 20.48 27.44
N VAL A 509 -26.30 21.63 27.33
CA VAL A 509 -26.90 22.88 26.84
C VAL A 509 -27.37 22.73 25.39
N ALA A 510 -26.51 22.21 24.51
CA ALA A 510 -26.86 22.05 23.10
C ALA A 510 -27.99 21.04 22.89
N MET A 511 -27.96 19.88 23.57
CA MET A 511 -29.01 18.87 23.43
C MET A 511 -30.36 19.37 23.97
N THR A 512 -30.37 20.09 25.09
CA THR A 512 -31.60 20.71 25.62
C THR A 512 -32.21 21.71 24.63
N ARG A 513 -31.35 22.48 23.93
CA ARG A 513 -31.78 23.44 22.91
C ARG A 513 -32.33 22.77 21.66
N ASP A 514 -31.61 21.79 21.10
CA ASP A 514 -31.78 21.36 19.71
C ASP A 514 -32.61 20.09 19.53
N ILE A 515 -32.78 19.27 20.57
CA ILE A 515 -33.43 17.95 20.48
C ILE A 515 -34.91 18.01 20.10
N GLU A 516 -35.61 19.10 20.43
CA GLU A 516 -37.00 19.33 20.01
C GLU A 516 -37.14 19.34 18.48
N ASN A 517 -36.17 19.94 17.78
CA ASN A 517 -36.15 19.99 16.31
C ASN A 517 -35.86 18.61 15.71
N VAL A 518 -34.95 17.86 16.32
CA VAL A 518 -34.60 16.50 15.91
C VAL A 518 -35.80 15.57 16.03
N LEU A 519 -36.46 15.58 17.18
CA LEU A 519 -37.65 14.75 17.42
C LEU A 519 -38.79 15.09 16.47
N ASN A 520 -39.03 16.39 16.23
CA ASN A 520 -40.02 16.85 15.26
C ASN A 520 -39.74 16.34 13.84
N GLU A 521 -38.47 16.27 13.43
CA GLU A 521 -38.09 15.75 12.12
C GLU A 521 -38.42 14.26 11.99
N VAL A 522 -38.04 13.45 12.97
CA VAL A 522 -38.33 12.00 12.94
C VAL A 522 -39.84 11.76 12.90
N LEU A 523 -40.59 12.48 13.73
CA LEU A 523 -42.05 12.38 13.78
C LEU A 523 -42.72 12.87 12.48
N ASN A 524 -42.15 13.84 11.76
CA ASN A 524 -42.74 14.35 10.51
C ASN A 524 -42.80 13.29 9.42
N GLY A 525 -41.81 12.39 9.36
CA GLY A 525 -41.78 11.27 8.43
C GLY A 525 -42.07 11.68 6.98
N ASP A 526 -41.07 12.17 6.25
CA ASP A 526 -41.19 12.57 4.84
C ASP A 526 -41.85 11.46 4.00
N SER A 527 -42.84 11.81 3.17
CA SER A 527 -43.68 10.84 2.44
C SER A 527 -42.97 10.24 1.24
N ASP A 528 -42.09 11.00 0.59
CA ASP A 528 -41.54 10.67 -0.72
C ASP A 528 -40.17 10.00 -0.62
N SER A 529 -39.43 10.23 0.48
CA SER A 529 -38.06 9.72 0.67
C SER A 529 -37.96 8.41 1.48
N ARG A 530 -39.10 7.76 1.77
CA ARG A 530 -39.19 6.49 2.54
C ARG A 530 -38.57 5.28 1.85
N ARG A 531 -38.27 5.38 0.55
CA ARG A 531 -37.57 4.35 -0.23
C ARG A 531 -36.05 4.53 -0.26
N SER A 532 -35.51 5.57 0.38
CA SER A 532 -34.08 5.84 0.43
C SER A 532 -33.44 5.21 1.67
N THR A 533 -32.49 4.28 1.49
CA THR A 533 -31.71 3.68 2.58
C THR A 533 -31.06 4.74 3.46
N ASN A 534 -30.46 5.78 2.84
CA ASN A 534 -29.83 6.89 3.56
C ASN A 534 -30.82 7.68 4.44
N TYR A 535 -32.10 7.74 4.04
CA TYR A 535 -33.14 8.40 4.82
C TYR A 535 -33.50 7.56 6.06
N VAL A 536 -33.73 6.25 5.88
CA VAL A 536 -34.08 5.34 6.97
C VAL A 536 -32.93 5.28 7.98
N GLU A 537 -31.68 5.17 7.53
CA GLU A 537 -30.51 5.17 8.40
C GLU A 537 -30.35 6.49 9.17
N LEU A 538 -30.55 7.65 8.52
CA LEU A 538 -30.51 8.94 9.21
C LEU A 538 -31.61 9.02 10.27
N HIS A 539 -32.86 8.72 9.92
CA HIS A 539 -33.97 8.78 10.86
C HIS A 539 -33.80 7.80 12.02
N GLY A 540 -33.18 6.64 11.78
CA GLY A 540 -32.76 5.72 12.83
C GLY A 540 -31.74 6.32 13.78
N ALA A 541 -30.69 6.95 13.25
CA ALA A 541 -29.69 7.65 14.07
C ALA A 541 -30.30 8.81 14.89
N LEU A 542 -31.18 9.61 14.29
CA LEU A 542 -31.90 10.69 14.99
C LEU A 542 -32.80 10.16 16.11
N ALA A 543 -33.53 9.06 15.86
CA ALA A 543 -34.36 8.41 16.87
C ALA A 543 -33.53 7.84 18.03
N SER A 544 -32.37 7.21 17.72
CA SER A 544 -31.43 6.70 18.73
C SER A 544 -30.86 7.83 19.59
N LEU A 545 -30.58 8.99 18.98
CA LEU A 545 -30.14 10.18 19.70
C LEU A 545 -31.22 10.69 20.67
N CYS A 546 -32.46 10.85 20.20
CA CYS A 546 -33.58 11.26 21.06
C CYS A 546 -33.80 10.31 22.24
N ASP A 547 -33.67 9.01 21.99
CA ASP A 547 -33.78 7.99 23.01
C ASP A 547 -32.65 8.05 24.03
N THR A 548 -31.41 8.16 23.57
CA THR A 548 -30.26 8.29 24.46
C THR A 548 -30.35 9.56 25.30
N VAL A 549 -30.82 10.68 24.74
CA VAL A 549 -31.06 11.90 25.51
C VAL A 549 -32.14 11.68 26.58
N ASN A 550 -33.23 10.99 26.24
CA ASN A 550 -34.26 10.64 27.20
C ASN A 550 -33.73 9.74 28.33
N GLU A 551 -32.97 8.70 27.97
CA GLU A 551 -32.44 7.72 28.92
C GLU A 551 -31.26 8.20 29.75
N LYS A 552 -30.40 9.08 29.23
CA LYS A 552 -29.13 9.46 29.89
C LYS A 552 -29.05 10.91 30.32
N LEU A 553 -29.78 11.81 29.67
CA LEU A 553 -29.83 13.21 30.07
C LEU A 553 -31.01 13.44 31.01
N ILE A 554 -32.23 13.17 30.54
CA ILE A 554 -33.47 13.51 31.27
C ILE A 554 -33.62 12.62 32.51
N SER A 555 -33.38 11.31 32.40
CA SER A 555 -33.54 10.40 33.53
C SER A 555 -32.51 10.64 34.65
N VAL A 556 -31.34 11.18 34.30
CA VAL A 556 -30.21 11.41 35.23
C VAL A 556 -30.24 12.83 35.80
N ASP A 557 -30.65 13.82 35.01
CA ASP A 557 -30.75 15.22 35.43
C ASP A 557 -32.22 15.62 35.61
N SER A 558 -32.71 15.48 36.85
CA SER A 558 -34.08 15.86 37.26
C SER A 558 -34.45 17.28 36.90
N ASP A 559 -33.47 18.17 36.77
CA ASP A 559 -33.68 19.61 36.53
C ASP A 559 -34.14 19.86 35.09
N LEU A 560 -33.93 18.90 34.18
CA LEU A 560 -34.33 18.99 32.78
C LEU A 560 -35.75 18.48 32.52
N VAL A 561 -36.33 17.68 33.42
CA VAL A 561 -37.61 16.99 33.20
C VAL A 561 -38.73 17.98 32.83
N SER A 562 -38.88 19.07 33.58
CA SER A 562 -39.95 20.05 33.33
C SER A 562 -39.80 20.81 32.01
N ASP A 563 -38.57 21.14 31.60
CA ASP A 563 -38.31 21.78 30.31
C ASP A 563 -38.63 20.84 29.15
N PHE A 564 -38.26 19.56 29.26
CA PHE A 564 -38.56 18.55 28.25
C PHE A 564 -40.05 18.22 28.14
N GLU A 565 -40.80 18.21 29.24
CA GLU A 565 -42.26 18.06 29.19
C GLU A 565 -42.92 19.30 28.56
N THR A 566 -42.41 20.51 28.86
CA THR A 566 -42.87 21.74 28.19
C THR A 566 -42.63 21.67 26.67
N LYS A 567 -41.49 21.11 26.23
CA LYS A 567 -41.19 20.85 24.81
C LYS A 567 -42.15 19.82 24.22
N ALA A 568 -42.46 18.75 24.94
CA ALA A 568 -43.41 17.72 24.50
C ALA A 568 -44.81 18.30 24.27
N GLU A 569 -45.28 19.16 25.17
CA GLU A 569 -46.55 19.89 24.99
C GLU A 569 -46.55 20.74 23.72
N ARG A 570 -45.46 21.48 23.45
CA ARG A 570 -45.34 22.29 22.22
C ARG A 570 -45.43 21.42 20.97
N ILE A 571 -44.78 20.26 20.98
CA ILE A 571 -44.84 19.30 19.86
C ILE A 571 -46.27 18.77 19.68
N CYS A 572 -46.94 18.36 20.77
CA CYS A 572 -48.30 17.84 20.70
C CYS A 572 -49.28 18.88 20.16
N LYS A 573 -49.22 20.11 20.68
CA LYS A 573 -50.04 21.26 20.24
C LYS A 573 -49.82 21.59 18.77
N LYS A 574 -48.57 21.57 18.29
CA LYS A 574 -48.25 21.88 16.88
C LYS A 574 -48.75 20.82 15.90
N ARG A 575 -49.03 19.60 16.37
CA ARG A 575 -49.33 18.43 15.53
C ARG A 575 -50.72 17.85 15.74
N ASP A 576 -51.57 18.51 16.53
CA ASP A 576 -52.88 18.02 16.93
C ASP A 576 -52.84 16.57 17.47
N LEU A 577 -51.82 16.27 18.28
CA LEU A 577 -51.70 14.99 18.98
C LEU A 577 -52.35 15.07 20.37
N SER A 578 -52.81 13.93 20.89
CA SER A 578 -53.14 13.80 22.31
C SER A 578 -51.94 14.21 23.16
N GLU A 579 -52.20 14.72 24.38
CA GLU A 579 -51.12 15.00 25.33
C GLU A 579 -50.29 13.74 25.55
N MET A 580 -49.00 13.85 25.24
CA MET A 580 -48.00 12.79 25.35
C MET A 580 -46.77 13.39 26.02
N SER A 581 -46.17 12.63 26.93
CA SER A 581 -44.88 12.97 27.53
C SER A 581 -43.75 12.94 26.51
N PHE A 582 -42.61 13.53 26.85
CA PHE A 582 -41.43 13.47 25.96
C PHE A 582 -41.02 12.03 25.64
N SER A 583 -41.02 11.16 26.66
CA SER A 583 -40.69 9.73 26.52
C SER A 583 -41.62 8.99 25.55
N GLU A 584 -42.92 9.30 25.55
CA GLU A 584 -43.90 8.69 24.67
C GLU A 584 -43.75 9.15 23.23
N LEU A 585 -43.40 10.43 23.01
CA LEU A 585 -43.07 10.95 21.68
C LEU A 585 -41.82 10.28 21.11
N VAL A 586 -40.80 10.02 21.93
CA VAL A 586 -39.60 9.26 21.52
C VAL A 586 -39.95 7.83 21.11
N ARG A 587 -40.79 7.13 21.90
CA ARG A 587 -41.28 5.79 21.53
C ARG A 587 -42.01 5.81 20.18
N LYS A 588 -42.90 6.79 19.97
CA LYS A 588 -43.62 6.96 18.71
C LYS A 588 -42.67 7.23 17.54
N ALA A 589 -41.62 8.02 17.74
CA ALA A 589 -40.60 8.28 16.75
C ALA A 589 -39.87 6.98 16.32
N LYS A 590 -39.48 6.13 17.28
CA LYS A 590 -38.89 4.81 16.99
C LYS A 590 -39.84 3.91 16.18
N GLU A 591 -41.12 3.87 16.52
CA GLU A 591 -42.13 3.09 15.80
C GLU A 591 -42.29 3.53 14.34
N ILE A 592 -42.21 4.84 14.09
CA ILE A 592 -42.22 5.39 12.72
C ILE A 592 -41.00 4.90 11.93
N VAL A 593 -39.81 4.96 12.51
CA VAL A 593 -38.57 4.48 11.86
C VAL A 593 -38.65 3.00 11.56
N GLU A 594 -39.10 2.20 12.52
CA GLU A 594 -39.23 0.75 12.37
C GLU A 594 -40.21 0.38 11.25
N LYS A 595 -41.32 1.13 11.15
CA LYS A 595 -42.27 0.99 10.04
C LYS A 595 -41.65 1.37 8.69
N HIS A 596 -40.76 2.37 8.65
CA HIS A 596 -40.03 2.73 7.44
C HIS A 596 -39.02 1.66 7.04
N ARG A 597 -38.30 1.07 8.01
CA ARG A 597 -37.35 -0.02 7.79
C ARG A 597 -38.02 -1.26 7.19
N LYS A 598 -39.12 -1.73 7.79
CA LYS A 598 -39.90 -2.87 7.27
C LYS A 598 -40.37 -2.65 5.83
N ARG A 599 -40.91 -1.47 5.53
CA ARG A 599 -41.35 -1.12 4.17
C ARG A 599 -40.21 -1.10 3.15
N LEU A 600 -39.01 -0.70 3.56
CA LEU A 600 -37.83 -0.72 2.70
C LEU A 600 -37.40 -2.16 2.38
N GLU A 601 -37.44 -3.04 3.38
CA GLU A 601 -37.17 -4.48 3.23
C GLU A 601 -38.20 -5.16 2.32
N ASP A 602 -39.49 -4.92 2.55
CA ASP A 602 -40.58 -5.46 1.72
C ASP A 602 -40.48 -4.99 0.25
N TRP A 603 -40.05 -3.73 0.04
CA TRP A 603 -39.84 -3.19 -1.30
C TRP A 603 -38.62 -3.81 -2.00
N ALA A 604 -37.51 -4.00 -1.29
CA ALA A 604 -36.33 -4.64 -1.86
C ALA A 604 -36.63 -6.09 -2.32
N PHE A 605 -37.45 -6.81 -1.55
CA PHE A 605 -37.86 -8.19 -1.85
C PHE A 605 -38.85 -8.29 -3.02
N SER A 606 -39.69 -7.28 -3.24
CA SER A 606 -40.62 -7.26 -4.39
C SER A 606 -39.95 -6.82 -5.69
N SER A 607 -38.87 -6.04 -5.64
CA SER A 607 -38.12 -5.65 -6.85
C SER A 607 -37.19 -6.73 -7.41
N SER A 608 -36.83 -7.74 -6.61
CA SER A 608 -35.96 -8.84 -7.06
C SER A 608 -36.68 -9.89 -7.89
N ASP A 609 -38.01 -9.90 -7.90
CA ASP A 609 -38.82 -10.93 -8.58
C ASP A 609 -39.32 -10.48 -9.98
N ASP A 610 -39.19 -9.20 -10.33
CA ASP A 610 -39.79 -8.62 -11.56
C ASP A 610 -38.77 -8.18 -12.66
N ASP A 611 -37.45 -8.33 -12.45
CA ASP A 611 -36.41 -7.82 -13.37
C ASP A 611 -35.59 -8.92 -14.10
N GLU A 612 -36.09 -10.16 -14.19
CA GLU A 612 -35.48 -11.21 -15.05
C GLU A 612 -36.19 -11.42 -16.40
N ASP A 613 -37.30 -10.71 -16.68
CA ASP A 613 -38.14 -11.00 -17.86
C ASP A 613 -38.53 -9.74 -18.65
N CYS A 614 -37.57 -8.85 -18.96
CA CYS A 614 -37.73 -7.88 -20.06
C CYS A 614 -36.40 -7.30 -20.55
N CYS A 615 -35.66 -8.06 -21.38
CA CYS A 615 -34.86 -7.55 -22.50
C CYS A 615 -34.24 -8.73 -23.28
N ILE A 616 -35.05 -9.42 -24.09
CA ILE A 616 -34.56 -10.03 -25.33
C ILE A 616 -35.13 -9.18 -26.47
N MET A 617 -34.28 -8.28 -27.00
CA MET A 617 -34.11 -7.91 -28.43
C MET A 617 -33.14 -6.75 -28.55
#